data_AF-A0A8D8DVQ5-F1
#
_entry.id   AF-A0A8D8DVQ5-F1
#
_cell.length_a   1.000
_cell.length_b   1.000
_cell.length_c   1.000
_cell.angle_alpha   90.00
_cell.angle_beta   90.00
_cell.angle_gamma   90.00
#
_symmetry.space_group_name_H-M   'P 1'
#
loop_
_entity.id
_entity.type
_entity.pdbx_description
1 polymer ?
#
loop_
_entity_poly.entity_id
_entity_poly.type
_entity_poly.pdbx_seq_one_letter_code
_entity_poly.pdbx_strand_id
1 'polypeptide(L)'
;FDRTLALLALLATKCFVVECQPPRVIKTNTKYSVGVRHLLGGQLHSRMVGMKLQTWIVSESQARNIQQSNIVTMENSGVLTFDDGALELDKDSKHLKAIFRNLQVKKIQRQERRGAYSVTDEKFAFLFDLAFAVGDLRFSVWTISQPVVVIVHGNQETAAKATIVWDNAFADPSRIPFEISERMGWNVLAEMLNRKFRSMQLDRPLSAENLHFLGVKATRRKLPFPVPDAELVTRAQFCRDLIPARPFTFWEWLYAAIK
;
A
#
# COMPACT_ATOMS: atom_id res chain seq x y z
N PHE A 1 -5.52 1.99 37.83
CA PHE A 1 -4.42 1.15 37.31
C PHE A 1 -4.76 0.57 35.95
N ASP A 2 -5.87 -0.14 35.80
CA ASP A 2 -6.22 -0.84 34.55
C ASP A 2 -6.39 0.09 33.31
N ARG A 3 -7.06 1.24 33.50
CA ARG A 3 -7.25 2.23 32.42
C ARG A 3 -5.94 2.86 31.93
N THR A 4 -4.97 3.08 32.82
CA THR A 4 -3.66 3.65 32.46
C THR A 4 -2.83 2.67 31.66
N LEU A 5 -2.88 1.39 32.01
CA LEU A 5 -2.22 0.31 31.28
C LEU A 5 -2.79 0.18 29.86
N ALA A 6 -4.12 0.16 29.74
CA ALA A 6 -4.81 0.10 28.46
C ALA A 6 -4.45 1.29 27.55
N LEU A 7 -4.37 2.50 28.11
CA LEU A 7 -3.96 3.69 27.37
C LEU A 7 -2.50 3.61 26.91
N LEU A 8 -1.60 3.12 27.76
CA LEU A 8 -0.18 2.95 27.40
C LEU A 8 -0.01 1.90 26.29
N ALA A 9 -0.73 0.78 26.37
CA ALA A 9 -0.75 -0.25 25.33
C ALA A 9 -1.28 0.33 24.00
N LEU A 10 -2.39 1.06 24.04
CA LEU A 10 -2.95 1.72 22.87
C LEU A 10 -1.96 2.72 22.24
N LEU A 11 -1.32 3.54 23.07
CA LEU A 11 -0.31 4.51 22.62
C LEU A 11 0.89 3.82 21.99
N ALA A 12 1.44 2.78 22.63
CA ALA A 12 2.55 2.00 22.09
C ALA A 12 2.21 1.43 20.71
N THR A 13 1.01 0.84 20.55
CA THR A 13 0.58 0.27 19.27
C THR A 13 0.34 1.35 18.21
N LYS A 14 -0.32 2.47 18.54
CA LYS A 14 -0.68 3.51 17.55
C LYS A 14 0.49 4.42 17.17
N CYS A 15 1.52 4.49 17.99
CA CYS A 15 2.71 5.28 17.72
C CYS A 15 3.78 4.55 16.90
N PHE A 16 3.57 3.28 16.55
CA PHE A 16 4.47 2.53 15.70
C PHE A 16 4.02 2.60 14.23
N VAL A 17 4.79 3.29 13.39
CA VAL A 17 4.35 3.67 12.04
C VAL A 17 5.44 3.44 10.99
N VAL A 18 5.03 3.18 9.75
CA VAL A 18 5.93 3.16 8.60
C VAL A 18 6.09 4.58 8.05
N GLU A 19 7.23 5.20 8.31
CA GLU A 19 7.55 6.57 7.91
C GLU A 19 7.98 6.65 6.44
N CYS A 20 8.97 5.85 6.04
CA CYS A 20 9.45 5.79 4.66
C CYS A 20 8.88 4.53 4.01
N GLN A 21 7.80 4.69 3.23
CA GLN A 21 7.11 3.59 2.57
C GLN A 21 7.98 2.95 1.46
N PRO A 22 7.85 1.63 1.22
CA PRO A 22 8.44 0.99 0.05
C PRO A 22 7.83 1.53 -1.25
N PRO A 23 8.51 1.35 -2.40
CA PRO A 23 7.87 1.52 -3.69
C PRO A 23 6.61 0.65 -3.77
N ARG A 24 5.52 1.18 -4.34
CA ARG A 24 4.24 0.47 -4.41
C ARG A 24 4.22 -0.66 -5.46
N VAL A 25 5.13 -0.61 -6.42
CA VAL A 25 5.40 -1.70 -7.36
C VAL A 25 6.88 -2.04 -7.23
N ILE A 26 7.18 -3.28 -6.81
CA ILE A 26 8.55 -3.72 -6.56
C ILE A 26 8.91 -4.91 -7.44
N LYS A 27 10.08 -4.87 -8.05
CA LYS A 27 10.64 -6.01 -8.77
C LYS A 27 11.47 -6.87 -7.81
N THR A 28 11.34 -8.19 -7.92
CA THR A 28 12.23 -9.11 -7.18
C THR A 28 13.70 -8.80 -7.48
N ASN A 29 14.57 -9.05 -6.50
CA ASN A 29 15.99 -8.74 -6.59
C ASN A 29 16.32 -7.24 -6.84
N THR A 30 15.39 -6.33 -6.57
CA THR A 30 15.66 -4.89 -6.52
C THR A 30 15.76 -4.43 -5.07
N LYS A 31 16.72 -3.55 -4.79
CA LYS A 31 16.99 -3.01 -3.46
C LYS A 31 16.30 -1.66 -3.27
N TYR A 32 15.74 -1.42 -2.09
CA TYR A 32 15.16 -0.14 -1.70
C TYR A 32 15.33 0.05 -0.19
N SER A 33 14.94 1.23 0.31
CA SER A 33 14.95 1.51 1.74
C SER A 33 13.53 1.68 2.26
N VAL A 34 13.28 1.13 3.45
CA VAL A 34 12.03 1.30 4.19
C VAL A 34 12.39 1.77 5.60
N GLY A 35 11.61 2.70 6.14
CA GLY A 35 11.86 3.29 7.44
C GLY A 35 10.62 3.19 8.31
N VAL A 36 10.79 2.71 9.53
CA VAL A 36 9.74 2.69 10.54
C VAL A 36 10.15 3.55 11.73
N ARG A 37 9.16 4.14 12.38
CA ARG A 37 9.34 5.04 13.50
C ARG A 37 8.42 4.65 14.63
N HIS A 38 8.95 4.72 15.84
CA HIS A 38 8.17 4.66 17.06
C HIS A 38 8.10 6.06 17.68
N LEU A 39 6.91 6.64 17.72
CA LEU A 39 6.68 8.03 18.12
C LEU A 39 6.67 8.23 19.64
N LEU A 40 6.65 7.15 20.45
CA LEU A 40 6.79 7.32 21.90
C LEU A 40 8.20 7.78 22.26
N GLY A 41 8.24 9.01 22.78
CA GLY A 41 9.40 9.70 23.34
C GLY A 41 9.81 9.24 24.75
N GLY A 42 10.99 9.67 25.20
CA GLY A 42 11.35 9.74 26.63
C GLY A 42 11.99 8.47 27.23
N GLN A 43 11.61 8.13 28.48
CA GLN A 43 12.21 7.06 29.30
C GLN A 43 12.06 5.65 28.69
N LEU A 44 11.22 5.51 27.68
CA LEU A 44 11.02 4.26 26.93
C LEU A 44 12.14 4.00 25.91
N HIS A 45 12.86 5.05 25.47
CA HIS A 45 13.89 4.94 24.43
C HIS A 45 15.05 4.05 24.83
N SER A 46 15.59 4.25 26.03
CA SER A 46 16.82 3.58 26.48
C SER A 46 16.70 2.05 26.48
N ARG A 47 15.48 1.52 26.57
CA ARG A 47 15.21 0.09 26.56
C ARG A 47 14.98 -0.49 25.17
N MET A 48 14.62 0.34 24.19
CA MET A 48 14.29 -0.09 22.83
C MET A 48 15.42 0.17 21.84
N VAL A 49 16.34 1.11 22.12
CA VAL A 49 17.51 1.36 21.28
C VAL A 49 18.32 0.07 21.11
N GLY A 50 18.70 -0.23 19.86
CA GLY A 50 19.44 -1.42 19.47
C GLY A 50 18.57 -2.67 19.26
N MET A 51 17.29 -2.64 19.63
CA MET A 51 16.39 -3.77 19.38
C MET A 51 16.12 -3.92 17.89
N LYS A 52 16.24 -5.15 17.39
CA LYS A 52 15.96 -5.49 16.00
C LYS A 52 14.51 -5.89 15.81
N LEU A 53 13.89 -5.30 14.81
CA LEU A 53 12.53 -5.63 14.42
C LEU A 53 12.50 -6.97 13.70
N GLN A 54 11.45 -7.74 13.94
CA GLN A 54 11.12 -8.86 13.07
C GLN A 54 10.35 -8.33 11.86
N THR A 55 10.68 -8.81 10.67
CA THR A 55 10.15 -8.26 9.42
C THR A 55 9.82 -9.37 8.44
N TRP A 56 8.61 -9.33 7.91
CA TRP A 56 8.11 -10.30 6.93
C TRP A 56 7.38 -9.61 5.78
N ILE A 57 7.24 -10.32 4.67
CA ILE A 57 6.27 -9.96 3.64
C ILE A 57 5.05 -10.85 3.78
N VAL A 58 3.87 -10.23 3.88
CA VAL A 58 2.60 -10.91 4.10
C VAL A 58 1.67 -10.66 2.91
N SER A 59 0.84 -11.65 2.59
CA SER A 59 -0.22 -11.52 1.59
C SER A 59 -1.39 -10.71 2.14
N GLU A 60 -2.32 -10.33 1.26
CA GLU A 60 -3.54 -9.62 1.65
C GLU A 60 -4.37 -10.37 2.69
N SER A 61 -4.56 -11.69 2.55
CA SER A 61 -5.30 -12.48 3.52
C SER A 61 -4.61 -12.53 4.88
N GLN A 62 -3.28 -12.66 4.89
CA GLN A 62 -2.50 -12.62 6.12
C GLN A 62 -2.58 -11.26 6.82
N ALA A 63 -2.43 -10.15 6.07
CA ALA A 63 -2.57 -8.81 6.62
C ALA A 63 -3.97 -8.56 7.21
N ARG A 64 -5.02 -9.06 6.55
CA ARG A 64 -6.41 -9.00 7.04
C ARG A 64 -6.57 -9.78 8.35
N ASN A 65 -6.05 -11.00 8.42
CA ASN A 65 -6.12 -11.84 9.61
C ASN A 65 -5.36 -11.22 10.79
N ILE A 66 -4.18 -10.63 10.56
CA ILE A 66 -3.40 -9.96 11.61
C ILE A 66 -4.18 -8.77 12.15
N GLN A 67 -4.80 -7.95 11.29
CA GLN A 67 -5.59 -6.81 11.77
C GLN A 67 -6.84 -7.22 12.55
N GLN A 68 -7.50 -8.32 12.17
CA GLN A 68 -8.71 -8.80 12.86
C GLN A 68 -8.40 -9.48 14.19
N SER A 69 -7.36 -10.32 14.24
CA SER A 69 -6.98 -11.07 15.44
C SER A 69 -6.07 -10.29 16.38
N ASN A 70 -5.39 -9.26 15.88
CA ASN A 70 -4.26 -8.59 16.51
C ASN A 70 -3.10 -9.53 16.89
N ILE A 71 -2.96 -10.65 16.16
CA ILE A 71 -1.95 -11.68 16.37
C ILE A 71 -1.06 -11.74 15.13
N VAL A 72 0.25 -11.56 15.34
CA VAL A 72 1.27 -11.78 14.31
C VAL A 72 1.63 -13.27 14.29
N THR A 73 1.42 -13.93 13.15
CA THR A 73 1.87 -15.31 12.94
C THR A 73 3.21 -15.33 12.21
N MET A 74 3.97 -16.42 12.36
CA MET A 74 5.26 -16.59 11.65
C MET A 74 5.09 -16.94 10.15
N GLU A 75 3.85 -17.09 9.68
CA GLU A 75 3.55 -17.37 8.28
C GLU A 75 3.83 -16.13 7.43
N ASN A 76 4.70 -16.29 6.43
CA ASN A 76 5.05 -15.22 5.50
C ASN A 76 4.81 -15.69 4.06
N SER A 77 4.71 -14.73 3.15
CA SER A 77 4.47 -14.96 1.73
C SER A 77 5.74 -14.78 0.89
N GLY A 78 6.93 -14.89 1.48
CA GLY A 78 8.16 -14.68 0.71
C GLY A 78 9.43 -14.54 1.54
N VAL A 79 10.56 -14.50 0.83
CA VAL A 79 11.90 -14.37 1.42
C VAL A 79 12.40 -12.96 1.23
N LEU A 80 12.74 -12.31 2.35
CA LEU A 80 13.31 -10.97 2.38
C LEU A 80 14.80 -11.04 2.73
N THR A 81 15.54 -10.08 2.20
CA THR A 81 16.89 -9.74 2.66
C THR A 81 16.96 -8.24 2.86
N PHE A 82 17.58 -7.80 3.94
CA PHE A 82 17.78 -6.40 4.24
C PHE A 82 19.00 -6.28 5.14
N ASP A 83 19.62 -5.11 5.11
CA ASP A 83 20.64 -4.71 6.05
C ASP A 83 19.99 -3.88 7.16
N ASP A 84 20.51 -4.06 8.37
CA ASP A 84 20.06 -3.32 9.56
C ASP A 84 18.59 -3.69 9.95
N GLY A 85 17.85 -2.76 10.54
CA GLY A 85 16.54 -2.98 11.14
C GLY A 85 16.55 -2.88 12.67
N ALA A 86 17.61 -2.32 13.25
CA ALA A 86 17.64 -1.95 14.66
C ALA A 86 16.99 -0.57 14.89
N LEU A 87 16.35 -0.38 16.04
CA LEU A 87 15.87 0.94 16.47
C LEU A 87 17.04 1.80 16.93
N GLU A 88 17.18 2.97 16.34
CA GLU A 88 18.15 3.98 16.70
C GLU A 88 17.44 5.27 17.10
N LEU A 89 18.06 6.04 18.00
CA LEU A 89 17.54 7.34 18.39
C LEU A 89 17.85 8.36 17.29
N ASP A 90 16.80 8.91 16.70
CA ASP A 90 16.92 10.04 15.78
C ASP A 90 17.23 11.32 16.56
N LYS A 91 18.38 11.92 16.28
CA LYS A 91 18.91 13.06 17.05
C LYS A 91 18.04 14.32 16.91
N ASP A 92 17.39 14.48 15.76
CA ASP A 92 16.59 15.66 15.46
C ASP A 92 15.19 15.56 16.06
N SER A 93 14.49 14.45 15.80
CA SER A 93 13.10 14.28 16.29
C SER A 93 13.00 13.74 17.71
N LYS A 94 14.09 13.20 18.26
CA LYS A 94 14.11 12.43 19.51
C LYS A 94 13.14 11.25 19.49
N HIS A 95 12.82 10.68 18.33
CA HIS A 95 12.04 9.44 18.22
C HIS A 95 12.96 8.26 17.91
N LEU A 96 12.46 7.04 18.08
CA LEU A 96 13.19 5.86 17.60
C LEU A 96 12.84 5.56 16.15
N LYS A 97 13.84 5.26 15.35
CA LYS A 97 13.70 4.91 13.94
C LYS A 97 14.51 3.67 13.64
N ALA A 98 13.92 2.75 12.87
CA ALA A 98 14.67 1.67 12.24
C ALA A 98 14.64 1.88 10.73
N ILE A 99 15.81 1.79 10.10
CA ILE A 99 15.97 1.93 8.65
C ILE A 99 16.44 0.59 8.10
N PHE A 100 15.59 -0.02 7.29
CA PHE A 100 15.94 -1.21 6.53
C PHE A 100 16.60 -0.76 5.24
N ARG A 101 17.93 -0.91 5.16
CA ARG A 101 18.69 -0.59 3.94
C ARG A 101 18.77 -1.83 3.07
N ASN A 102 18.90 -1.63 1.76
CA ASN A 102 19.01 -2.74 0.81
C ASN A 102 17.89 -3.79 0.95
N LEU A 103 16.71 -3.39 1.43
CA LEU A 103 15.56 -4.28 1.57
C LEU A 103 15.16 -4.77 0.19
N GLN A 104 15.00 -6.08 0.09
CA GLN A 104 14.84 -6.78 -1.18
C GLN A 104 13.97 -8.02 -0.98
N VAL A 105 13.01 -8.21 -1.89
CA VAL A 105 12.26 -9.47 -2.02
C VAL A 105 13.05 -10.41 -2.92
N LYS A 106 13.56 -11.51 -2.36
CA LYS A 106 14.28 -12.56 -3.09
C LYS A 106 13.33 -13.53 -3.77
N LYS A 107 12.30 -13.97 -3.04
CA LYS A 107 11.28 -14.90 -3.51
C LYS A 107 9.93 -14.45 -2.99
N ILE A 108 8.89 -14.67 -3.78
CA ILE A 108 7.50 -14.42 -3.37
C ILE A 108 6.70 -15.71 -3.57
N GLN A 109 5.97 -16.10 -2.54
CA GLN A 109 5.00 -17.17 -2.59
C GLN A 109 3.66 -16.56 -2.96
N ARG A 110 2.99 -17.17 -3.93
CA ARG A 110 1.73 -16.67 -4.47
C ARG A 110 0.64 -17.69 -4.24
N GLN A 111 -0.57 -17.20 -4.06
CA GLN A 111 -1.73 -18.09 -4.04
C GLN A 111 -1.97 -18.69 -5.43
N GLU A 112 -2.53 -19.90 -5.47
CA GLU A 112 -2.96 -20.49 -6.74
C GLU A 112 -3.97 -19.58 -7.42
N ARG A 113 -3.78 -19.37 -8.73
CA ARG A 113 -4.66 -18.49 -9.51
C ARG A 113 -6.07 -19.08 -9.55
N ARG A 114 -7.06 -18.28 -9.17
CA ARG A 114 -8.48 -18.60 -9.38
C ARG A 114 -9.07 -17.63 -10.40
N GLY A 115 -9.65 -18.13 -11.49
CA GLY A 115 -10.35 -17.31 -12.49
C GLY A 115 -9.45 -16.29 -13.23
N ALA A 116 -10.00 -15.11 -13.50
CA ALA A 116 -9.38 -14.07 -14.34
C ALA A 116 -8.35 -13.18 -13.62
N TYR A 117 -7.93 -13.53 -12.39
CA TYR A 117 -6.97 -12.73 -11.61
C TYR A 117 -5.54 -12.95 -12.10
N SER A 118 -4.84 -11.84 -12.36
CA SER A 118 -3.44 -11.81 -12.74
C SER A 118 -2.53 -11.82 -11.50
N VAL A 119 -1.28 -12.25 -11.67
CA VAL A 119 -0.23 -12.09 -10.65
C VAL A 119 0.02 -10.62 -10.27
N THR A 120 -0.37 -9.68 -11.14
CA THR A 120 -0.29 -8.23 -10.90
C THR A 120 -1.47 -7.68 -10.11
N ASP A 121 -2.48 -8.50 -9.84
CA ASP A 121 -3.61 -8.17 -8.99
C ASP A 121 -3.34 -8.50 -7.51
N GLU A 122 -2.36 -9.36 -7.25
CA GLU A 122 -1.99 -9.84 -5.91
C GLU A 122 -1.21 -8.76 -5.14
N LYS A 123 -1.72 -8.42 -3.96
CA LYS A 123 -1.15 -7.40 -3.07
C LYS A 123 -0.47 -8.03 -1.87
N PHE A 124 0.61 -7.41 -1.46
CA PHE A 124 1.40 -7.79 -0.30
C PHE A 124 1.68 -6.57 0.57
N ALA A 125 2.20 -6.79 1.76
CA ALA A 125 2.69 -5.73 2.65
C ALA A 125 3.94 -6.19 3.39
N PHE A 126 4.79 -5.24 3.75
CA PHE A 126 5.83 -5.50 4.75
C PHE A 126 5.22 -5.36 6.13
N LEU A 127 5.33 -6.42 6.92
CA LEU A 127 4.96 -6.44 8.33
C LEU A 127 6.22 -6.19 9.15
N PHE A 128 6.14 -5.23 10.06
CA PHE A 128 7.17 -4.90 11.02
C PHE A 128 6.62 -5.18 12.41
N ASP A 129 7.34 -5.97 13.20
CA ASP A 129 6.93 -6.40 14.53
C ASP A 129 8.04 -6.12 15.55
N LEU A 130 7.63 -5.66 16.72
CA LEU A 130 8.50 -5.29 17.81
C LEU A 130 7.88 -5.71 19.14
N ALA A 131 8.55 -6.63 19.83
CA ALA A 131 8.25 -6.95 21.22
C ALA A 131 9.26 -6.26 22.14
N PHE A 132 8.80 -5.57 23.18
CA PHE A 132 9.66 -4.87 24.15
C PHE A 132 9.03 -4.85 25.55
N ALA A 133 9.83 -4.51 26.57
CA ALA A 133 9.37 -4.48 27.97
C ALA A 133 9.61 -3.12 28.64
N VAL A 134 8.68 -2.72 29.50
CA VAL A 134 8.73 -1.50 30.31
C VAL A 134 8.39 -1.85 31.76
N GLY A 135 9.41 -1.94 32.61
CA GLY A 135 9.23 -2.54 33.94
C GLY A 135 8.77 -3.99 33.80
N ASP A 136 7.68 -4.35 34.48
CA ASP A 136 7.08 -5.69 34.42
C ASP A 136 6.11 -5.89 33.24
N LEU A 137 5.89 -4.84 32.44
CA LEU A 137 4.95 -4.86 31.32
C LEU A 137 5.65 -5.29 30.04
N ARG A 138 5.02 -6.23 29.32
CA ARG A 138 5.46 -6.67 28.00
C ARG A 138 4.51 -6.14 26.93
N PHE A 139 5.06 -5.49 25.93
CA PHE A 139 4.34 -4.97 24.78
C PHE A 139 4.76 -5.73 23.53
N SER A 140 3.79 -5.98 22.66
CA SER A 140 4.04 -6.38 21.28
C SER A 140 3.29 -5.41 20.38
N VAL A 141 4.01 -4.76 19.47
CA VAL A 141 3.46 -3.77 18.55
C VAL A 141 3.88 -4.14 17.14
N TRP A 142 2.96 -3.94 16.20
CA TRP A 142 3.20 -4.22 14.80
C TRP A 142 2.61 -3.13 13.93
N THR A 143 3.19 -2.95 12.74
CA THR A 143 2.65 -2.08 11.68
C THR A 143 2.90 -2.73 10.33
N ILE A 144 2.03 -2.45 9.36
CA ILE A 144 2.20 -2.88 7.98
C ILE A 144 2.46 -1.69 7.06
N SER A 145 3.20 -1.92 5.97
CA SER A 145 3.32 -0.94 4.89
C SER A 145 2.00 -0.76 4.14
N GLN A 146 1.94 0.28 3.32
CA GLN A 146 0.93 0.35 2.27
C GLN A 146 1.05 -0.84 1.31
N PRO A 147 -0.02 -1.22 0.58
CA PRO A 147 0.01 -2.42 -0.25
C PRO A 147 1.00 -2.27 -1.40
N VAL A 148 1.81 -3.30 -1.61
CA VAL A 148 2.76 -3.39 -2.72
C VAL A 148 2.35 -4.51 -3.67
N VAL A 149 2.61 -4.33 -4.95
CA VAL A 149 2.54 -5.40 -5.95
C VAL A 149 3.96 -5.83 -6.29
N VAL A 150 4.24 -7.12 -6.15
CA VAL A 150 5.55 -7.70 -6.48
C VAL A 150 5.53 -8.21 -7.92
N ILE A 151 6.52 -7.81 -8.72
CA ILE A 151 6.70 -8.24 -10.12
C ILE A 151 8.04 -8.96 -10.29
N VAL A 152 8.15 -9.80 -11.31
CA VAL A 152 9.41 -10.47 -11.68
C VAL A 152 10.00 -9.92 -12.98
N HIS A 153 9.16 -9.31 -13.82
CA HIS A 153 9.57 -8.75 -15.10
C HIS A 153 8.96 -7.36 -15.33
N GLY A 154 9.68 -6.48 -16.05
CA GLY A 154 9.29 -5.07 -16.21
C GLY A 154 8.00 -4.86 -17.03
N ASN A 155 7.66 -5.78 -17.93
CA ASN A 155 6.39 -5.72 -18.68
C ASN A 155 5.14 -5.81 -17.77
N GLN A 156 5.28 -6.27 -16.53
CA GLN A 156 4.19 -6.35 -15.55
C GLN A 156 3.94 -5.02 -14.84
N GLU A 157 4.85 -4.05 -14.95
CA GLU A 157 4.82 -2.80 -14.18
C GLU A 157 3.55 -1.99 -14.48
N THR A 158 3.15 -1.89 -15.75
CA THR A 158 1.94 -1.15 -16.15
C THR A 158 0.69 -1.73 -15.47
N ALA A 159 0.50 -3.06 -15.54
CA ALA A 159 -0.64 -3.72 -14.92
C ALA A 159 -0.59 -3.63 -13.38
N ALA A 160 0.58 -3.79 -12.77
CA ALA A 160 0.77 -3.64 -11.32
C ALA A 160 0.44 -2.22 -10.83
N LYS A 161 0.83 -1.19 -11.60
CA LYS A 161 0.47 0.20 -11.30
C LYS A 161 -1.04 0.43 -11.37
N ALA A 162 -1.75 -0.23 -12.27
CA ALA A 162 -3.21 -0.17 -12.33
C ALA A 162 -3.85 -0.63 -11.02
N THR A 163 -3.40 -1.78 -10.48
CA THR A 163 -3.86 -2.32 -9.20
C THR A 163 -3.62 -1.36 -8.05
N ILE A 164 -2.44 -0.74 -7.98
CA ILE A 164 -2.11 0.25 -6.93
C ILE A 164 -2.97 1.51 -7.06
N VAL A 165 -3.15 2.01 -8.27
CA VAL A 165 -3.95 3.21 -8.54
C VAL A 165 -5.41 2.97 -8.17
N TRP A 166 -5.95 1.80 -8.52
CA TRP A 166 -7.29 1.39 -8.13
C TRP A 166 -7.43 1.28 -6.60
N ASP A 167 -6.47 0.63 -5.92
CA ASP A 167 -6.47 0.47 -4.47
C ASP A 167 -6.40 1.83 -3.73
N ASN A 168 -5.58 2.76 -4.21
CA ASN A 168 -5.47 4.10 -3.63
C ASN A 168 -6.75 4.93 -3.78
N ALA A 169 -7.52 4.70 -4.84
CA ALA A 169 -8.80 5.39 -5.02
C ALA A 169 -9.82 4.99 -3.93
N PHE A 170 -9.65 3.83 -3.29
CA PHE A 170 -10.45 3.32 -2.18
C PHE A 170 -9.75 3.39 -0.81
N ALA A 171 -8.76 4.27 -0.63
CA ALA A 171 -7.99 4.36 0.61
C ALA A 171 -8.77 5.02 1.77
N ASP A 172 -9.99 4.53 2.05
CA ASP A 172 -10.73 4.88 3.26
C ASP A 172 -9.90 4.46 4.50
N PRO A 173 -9.64 5.36 5.46
CA PRO A 173 -8.84 5.05 6.66
C PRO A 173 -9.40 3.92 7.53
N SER A 174 -10.70 3.63 7.43
CA SER A 174 -11.40 2.60 8.19
C SER A 174 -11.53 1.26 7.45
N ARG A 175 -11.02 1.15 6.21
CA ARG A 175 -11.15 -0.07 5.41
C ARG A 175 -10.42 -1.25 6.04
N ILE A 176 -10.97 -2.44 5.81
CA ILE A 176 -10.22 -3.69 6.00
C ILE A 176 -9.01 -3.66 5.06
N PRO A 177 -7.79 -4.05 5.50
CA PRO A 177 -6.58 -3.97 4.69
C PRO A 177 -6.78 -4.54 3.29
N PHE A 178 -6.50 -3.69 2.32
CA PHE A 178 -6.49 -4.01 0.90
C PHE A 178 -7.85 -4.45 0.33
N GLU A 179 -8.93 -4.31 1.09
CA GLU A 179 -10.26 -4.44 0.54
C GLU A 179 -10.48 -3.33 -0.49
N ILE A 180 -10.93 -3.74 -1.68
CA ILE A 180 -11.23 -2.86 -2.81
C ILE A 180 -12.59 -3.26 -3.39
N SER A 181 -13.35 -2.28 -3.87
CA SER A 181 -14.56 -2.57 -4.64
C SER A 181 -14.21 -2.86 -6.09
N GLU A 182 -14.95 -3.79 -6.71
CA GLU A 182 -14.83 -4.13 -8.13
C GLU A 182 -15.45 -3.07 -9.05
N ARG A 183 -16.17 -2.08 -8.48
CA ARG A 183 -16.78 -0.95 -9.20
C ARG A 183 -16.70 0.34 -8.39
N MET A 184 -16.53 1.47 -9.06
CA MET A 184 -16.36 2.79 -8.44
C MET A 184 -17.20 3.84 -9.17
N GLY A 185 -17.72 4.82 -8.43
CA GLY A 185 -18.26 6.05 -9.02
C GLY A 185 -17.23 6.77 -9.88
N TRP A 186 -17.62 7.20 -11.07
CA TRP A 186 -16.75 7.91 -12.00
C TRP A 186 -16.14 9.17 -11.35
N ASN A 187 -16.91 9.89 -10.54
CA ASN A 187 -16.47 11.10 -9.84
C ASN A 187 -15.26 10.85 -8.91
N VAL A 188 -15.26 9.74 -8.16
CA VAL A 188 -14.12 9.35 -7.30
C VAL A 188 -12.90 9.01 -8.15
N LEU A 189 -13.09 8.27 -9.24
CA LEU A 189 -12.01 7.90 -10.15
C LEU A 189 -11.43 9.14 -10.85
N ALA A 190 -12.29 10.04 -11.33
CA ALA A 190 -11.95 11.29 -11.98
C ALA A 190 -11.12 12.21 -11.06
N GLU A 191 -11.54 12.35 -9.80
CA GLU A 191 -10.82 13.14 -8.81
C GLU A 191 -9.43 12.55 -8.52
N MET A 192 -9.33 11.22 -8.39
CA MET A 192 -8.04 10.54 -8.22
C MET A 192 -7.12 10.75 -9.44
N LEU A 193 -7.66 10.60 -10.66
CA LEU A 193 -6.90 10.84 -11.90
C LEU A 193 -6.44 12.30 -12.00
N ASN A 194 -7.29 13.25 -11.62
CA ASN A 194 -6.97 14.67 -11.61
C ASN A 194 -5.85 15.00 -10.62
N ARG A 195 -5.90 14.45 -9.39
CA ARG A 195 -4.81 14.58 -8.40
C ARG A 195 -3.51 14.00 -8.93
N LYS A 196 -3.58 12.82 -9.55
CA LYS A 196 -2.40 12.17 -10.12
C LYS A 196 -1.80 13.00 -11.25
N PHE A 197 -2.63 13.52 -12.15
CA PHE A 197 -2.21 14.40 -13.24
C PHE A 197 -1.52 15.66 -12.74
N ARG A 198 -2.14 16.38 -11.77
CA ARG A 198 -1.56 17.57 -11.12
C ARG A 198 -0.18 17.29 -10.53
N SER A 199 0.00 16.12 -9.89
CA SER A 199 1.28 15.74 -9.27
C SER A 199 2.41 15.44 -10.27
N MET A 200 2.07 15.15 -11.53
CA MET A 200 3.03 14.70 -12.55
C MET A 200 3.47 15.84 -13.46
N GLN A 201 2.54 16.70 -13.89
CA GLN A 201 2.83 17.75 -14.84
C GLN A 201 1.93 18.97 -14.55
N LEU A 202 2.55 20.12 -14.27
CA LEU A 202 2.04 21.48 -14.54
C LEU A 202 1.12 22.18 -13.51
N ASP A 203 0.87 21.68 -12.31
CA ASP A 203 -0.06 22.30 -11.32
C ASP A 203 -1.49 22.58 -11.86
N ARG A 204 -1.79 22.12 -13.09
CA ARG A 204 -3.04 22.38 -13.79
C ARG A 204 -3.94 21.15 -13.73
N PRO A 205 -5.22 21.30 -13.33
CA PRO A 205 -6.17 20.19 -13.39
C PRO A 205 -6.51 19.81 -14.82
N LEU A 206 -6.99 18.58 -14.98
CA LEU A 206 -7.79 18.17 -16.13
C LEU A 206 -9.05 19.04 -16.22
N SER A 207 -9.38 19.54 -17.42
CA SER A 207 -10.62 20.30 -17.62
C SER A 207 -11.85 19.41 -17.50
N ALA A 208 -13.04 20.02 -17.39
CA ALA A 208 -14.29 19.28 -17.37
C ALA A 208 -14.48 18.45 -18.65
N GLU A 209 -14.06 18.97 -19.80
CA GLU A 209 -14.06 18.28 -21.10
C GLU A 209 -13.07 17.10 -21.12
N ASN A 210 -11.88 17.26 -20.54
CA ASN A 210 -10.93 16.16 -20.41
C ASN A 210 -11.52 15.04 -19.53
N LEU A 211 -12.08 15.38 -18.37
CA LEU A 211 -12.71 14.41 -17.48
C LEU A 211 -13.90 13.72 -18.16
N HIS A 212 -14.75 14.45 -18.87
CA HIS A 212 -15.85 13.84 -19.61
C HIS A 212 -15.37 12.87 -20.68
N PHE A 213 -14.36 13.25 -21.47
CA PHE A 213 -13.75 12.37 -22.47
C PHE A 213 -13.20 11.09 -21.85
N LEU A 214 -12.51 11.20 -20.71
CA LEU A 214 -11.98 10.05 -19.98
C LEU A 214 -13.12 9.15 -19.48
N GLY A 215 -14.21 9.72 -18.99
CA GLY A 215 -15.38 8.97 -18.51
C GLY A 215 -16.07 8.18 -19.61
N VAL A 216 -16.29 8.82 -20.77
CA VAL A 216 -16.82 8.16 -21.97
C VAL A 216 -15.92 7.01 -22.41
N LYS A 217 -14.59 7.22 -22.42
CA LYS A 217 -13.63 6.20 -22.82
C LYS A 217 -13.55 5.04 -21.82
N ALA A 218 -13.54 5.31 -20.52
CA ALA A 218 -13.44 4.30 -19.46
C ALA A 218 -14.70 3.43 -19.39
N THR A 219 -15.88 4.04 -19.47
CA THR A 219 -17.17 3.33 -19.41
C THR A 219 -17.54 2.65 -20.73
N ARG A 220 -16.95 3.11 -21.85
CA ARG A 220 -17.27 2.70 -23.23
C ARG A 220 -18.69 3.06 -23.63
N ARG A 221 -19.27 4.07 -22.98
CA ARG A 221 -20.66 4.51 -23.17
C ARG A 221 -20.69 5.94 -23.64
N LYS A 222 -21.73 6.29 -24.40
CA LYS A 222 -22.08 7.69 -24.65
C LYS A 222 -22.71 8.23 -23.37
N LEU A 223 -22.09 9.24 -22.77
CA LEU A 223 -22.51 9.84 -21.51
C LEU A 223 -22.89 11.31 -21.73
N PRO A 224 -23.88 11.85 -20.98
CA PRO A 224 -24.16 13.28 -20.98
C PRO A 224 -22.97 14.07 -20.43
N PHE A 225 -22.92 15.37 -20.71
CA PHE A 225 -21.92 16.29 -20.16
C PHE A 225 -22.56 17.17 -19.06
N PRO A 226 -22.04 17.16 -17.82
CA PRO A 226 -20.95 16.31 -17.29
C PRO A 226 -21.40 14.85 -17.07
N VAL A 227 -20.43 13.96 -16.81
CA VAL A 227 -20.72 12.54 -16.50
C VAL A 227 -21.54 12.46 -15.20
N PRO A 228 -22.65 11.71 -15.16
CA PRO A 228 -23.47 11.60 -13.95
C PRO A 228 -22.74 10.95 -12.78
N ASP A 229 -23.00 11.41 -11.55
CA ASP A 229 -22.39 10.86 -10.33
C ASP A 229 -22.70 9.37 -10.10
N ALA A 230 -23.85 8.90 -10.60
CA ALA A 230 -24.26 7.51 -10.51
C ALA A 230 -23.49 6.59 -11.50
N GLU A 231 -22.72 7.14 -12.44
CA GLU A 231 -22.00 6.32 -13.41
C GLU A 231 -20.88 5.53 -12.71
N LEU A 232 -20.87 4.22 -12.93
CA LEU A 232 -19.90 3.32 -12.34
C LEU A 232 -18.90 2.83 -13.39
N VAL A 233 -17.62 2.79 -13.01
CA VAL A 233 -16.56 2.11 -13.75
C VAL A 233 -16.17 0.86 -13.01
N THR A 234 -16.11 -0.29 -13.69
CA THR A 234 -15.59 -1.52 -13.11
C THR A 234 -14.07 -1.58 -13.21
N ARG A 235 -13.43 -2.32 -12.29
CA ARG A 235 -11.99 -2.59 -12.38
C ARG A 235 -11.62 -3.29 -13.70
N ALA A 236 -12.52 -4.13 -14.21
CA ALA A 236 -12.34 -4.77 -15.50
C ALA A 236 -12.28 -3.74 -16.64
N GLN A 237 -13.25 -2.82 -16.70
CA GLN A 237 -13.24 -1.72 -17.68
C GLN A 237 -12.01 -0.83 -17.57
N PHE A 238 -11.54 -0.59 -16.34
CA PHE A 238 -10.37 0.24 -16.08
C PHE A 238 -9.06 -0.37 -16.59
N CYS A 239 -8.76 -1.63 -16.27
CA CYS A 239 -7.42 -2.19 -16.50
C CYS A 239 -7.34 -3.64 -16.97
N ARG A 240 -8.44 -4.33 -17.27
CA ARG A 240 -8.41 -5.73 -17.75
C ARG A 240 -8.97 -5.88 -19.16
N ASP A 241 -10.15 -5.30 -19.38
CA ASP A 241 -10.83 -5.42 -20.65
C ASP A 241 -10.24 -4.43 -21.67
N LEU A 242 -10.09 -4.87 -22.92
CA LEU A 242 -9.67 -4.02 -24.02
C LEU A 242 -10.74 -2.96 -24.35
N ILE A 243 -10.30 -1.78 -24.77
CA ILE A 243 -11.20 -0.80 -25.38
C ILE A 243 -11.70 -1.38 -26.72
N PRO A 244 -13.00 -1.24 -27.07
CA PRO A 244 -13.54 -1.73 -28.33
C PRO A 244 -12.69 -1.27 -29.54
N ALA A 245 -12.35 -2.23 -30.40
CA ALA A 245 -11.50 -2.03 -31.58
C ALA A 245 -10.08 -1.49 -31.29
N ARG A 246 -9.56 -1.64 -30.07
CA ARG A 246 -8.19 -1.27 -29.69
C ARG A 246 -7.46 -2.44 -29.03
N PRO A 247 -6.14 -2.58 -29.22
CA PRO A 247 -5.35 -3.68 -28.65
C PRO A 247 -4.88 -3.40 -27.21
N PHE A 248 -5.49 -2.43 -26.52
CA PHE A 248 -5.07 -2.00 -25.18
C PHE A 248 -6.28 -1.68 -24.29
N THR A 249 -6.08 -1.77 -22.99
CA THR A 249 -7.03 -1.37 -21.94
C THR A 249 -7.07 0.15 -21.78
N PHE A 250 -8.06 0.66 -21.01
CA PHE A 250 -8.12 2.09 -20.68
C PHE A 250 -6.88 2.54 -19.92
N TRP A 251 -6.46 1.79 -18.91
CA TRP A 251 -5.28 2.10 -18.11
C TRP A 251 -3.99 2.12 -18.93
N GLU A 252 -3.76 1.13 -19.80
CA GLU A 252 -2.55 1.10 -20.63
C GLU A 252 -2.45 2.33 -21.54
N TRP A 253 -3.56 2.72 -22.17
CA TRP A 253 -3.63 3.93 -22.98
C TRP A 253 -3.37 5.19 -22.16
N LEU A 254 -4.03 5.32 -21.01
CA LEU A 254 -3.90 6.49 -20.15
C LEU A 254 -2.48 6.60 -19.58
N TYR A 255 -1.93 5.48 -19.11
CA TYR A 255 -0.59 5.41 -18.56
C TYR A 255 0.47 5.74 -19.61
N ALA A 256 0.32 5.26 -20.85
CA ALA A 256 1.20 5.62 -21.95
C ALA A 256 1.14 7.11 -22.32
N ALA A 257 -0.03 7.75 -22.16
CA ALA A 257 -0.19 9.18 -22.43
C ALA A 257 0.39 10.09 -21.32
N ILE A 258 0.56 9.57 -20.11
CA ILE A 258 1.05 10.32 -18.94
C ILE A 258 2.54 10.09 -18.66
N LYS A 259 3.12 9.01 -19.20
CA LYS A 259 4.55 8.69 -19.10
C LYS A 259 5.39 9.57 -20.01
#